data_AF-A0AAW5QT40-F1
#
_entry.id   AF-A0AAW5QT40-F1
#
_cell.length_a   1.000
_cell.length_b   1.000
_cell.length_c   1.000
_cell.angle_alpha   90.00
_cell.angle_beta   90.00
_cell.angle_gamma   90.00
#
_symmetry.space_group_name_H-M   'P 1'
#
loop_
_entity.id
_entity.type
_entity.pdbx_description
1 polymer ?
#
loop_
_entity_poly.entity_id
_entity_poly.type
_entity_poly.pdbx_seq_one_letter_code
_entity_poly.pdbx_strand_id
1 'polypeptide(L)'
;MIGALTPFLGPVLEIVRRVIPDPAERARIEAELTQAASDAEARLAEAQAAIITTEARGGPLQRNWRPLFMIVCMGLLVWHAVAVPILAAILHVPLDEVVGLKAVPDGLWTLLVVGMGGYIGGRSLEKVFTGRDR
;
A
#
# COMPACT_ATOMS: atom_id res chain seq x y z
N MET A 1 -9.71 3.51 4.83
CA MET A 1 -10.19 2.40 5.66
C MET A 1 -11.70 2.37 5.57
N ILE A 2 -12.30 1.19 5.38
CA ILE A 2 -13.70 0.88 5.01
C ILE A 2 -13.85 0.61 3.50
N GLY A 3 -14.40 -0.57 3.17
CA GLY A 3 -14.57 -1.01 1.78
C GLY A 3 -14.66 -2.51 1.54
N ALA A 4 -14.26 -3.35 2.51
CA ALA A 4 -14.22 -4.80 2.28
C ALA A 4 -15.61 -5.43 2.37
N LEU A 5 -16.46 -4.93 3.27
CA LEU A 5 -17.80 -5.48 3.51
C LEU A 5 -18.91 -4.71 2.81
N THR A 6 -18.70 -3.46 2.40
CA THR A 6 -19.64 -2.68 1.58
C THR A 6 -20.17 -3.39 0.32
N PRO A 7 -19.37 -4.11 -0.48
CA PRO A 7 -19.91 -4.84 -1.63
C PRO A 7 -20.81 -6.02 -1.24
N PHE A 8 -20.69 -6.53 -0.01
CA PHE A 8 -21.54 -7.60 0.52
C PHE A 8 -22.75 -7.07 1.30
N LEU A 9 -22.65 -5.86 1.86
CA LEU A 9 -23.73 -5.21 2.61
C LEU A 9 -24.93 -4.88 1.72
N GLY A 10 -24.68 -4.37 0.51
CA GLY A 10 -25.73 -4.00 -0.45
C GLY A 10 -26.69 -5.17 -0.79
N PRO A 11 -26.18 -6.33 -1.23
CA PRO A 11 -27.01 -7.51 -1.48
C PRO A 11 -27.77 -8.03 -0.25
N VAL A 12 -27.18 -7.94 0.95
CA VAL A 12 -27.86 -8.39 2.19
C VAL A 12 -28.99 -7.43 2.57
N LEU A 13 -28.79 -6.12 2.43
CA LEU A 13 -29.83 -5.11 2.66
C LEU A 13 -31.01 -5.26 1.68
N GLU A 14 -30.74 -5.61 0.41
CA GLU A 14 -31.78 -5.96 -0.57
C GLU A 14 -32.62 -7.17 -0.15
N ILE A 15 -31.97 -8.22 0.38
CA ILE A 15 -32.68 -9.40 0.90
C ILE A 15 -33.55 -9.03 2.11
N VAL A 16 -33.03 -8.22 3.04
CA VAL A 16 -33.78 -7.71 4.20
C VAL A 16 -35.01 -6.92 3.75
N ARG A 17 -34.87 -6.05 2.74
CA ARG A 17 -35.99 -5.30 2.14
C ARG A 17 -37.06 -6.18 1.51
N ARG A 18 -36.67 -7.33 0.94
CA ARG A 18 -37.58 -8.27 0.28
C ARG A 18 -38.32 -9.18 1.26
N VAL A 19 -37.71 -9.51 2.40
CA VAL A 19 -38.24 -10.47 3.37
C VAL A 19 -39.10 -9.81 4.45
N ILE A 20 -38.86 -8.52 4.77
CA ILE A 20 -39.53 -7.82 5.87
C ILE A 20 -40.53 -6.78 5.33
N PRO A 21 -41.85 -7.00 5.51
CA PRO A 21 -42.89 -6.07 5.03
C PRO A 21 -43.06 -4.82 5.89
N ASP A 22 -42.78 -4.89 7.20
CA ASP A 22 -42.97 -3.78 8.14
C ASP A 22 -41.81 -2.76 8.01
N PRO A 23 -42.09 -1.49 7.64
CA PRO A 23 -41.07 -0.46 7.50
C PRO A 23 -40.34 -0.13 8.81
N ALA A 24 -40.97 -0.28 9.98
CA ALA A 24 -40.34 0.02 11.26
C ALA A 24 -39.34 -1.08 11.65
N GLU A 25 -39.71 -2.35 11.45
CA GLU A 25 -38.86 -3.50 11.74
C GLU A 25 -37.68 -3.61 10.76
N ARG A 26 -37.92 -3.26 9.49
CA ARG A 26 -36.87 -3.13 8.47
C ARG A 26 -35.83 -2.07 8.85
N ALA A 27 -36.26 -0.87 9.23
CA ALA A 27 -35.33 0.20 9.60
C ALA A 27 -34.45 -0.20 10.80
N ARG A 28 -35.03 -0.93 11.77
CA ARG A 28 -34.30 -1.46 12.91
C ARG A 28 -33.24 -2.48 12.49
N ILE A 29 -33.58 -3.43 11.61
CA ILE A 29 -32.64 -4.47 11.16
C ILE A 29 -31.56 -3.91 10.23
N GLU A 30 -31.89 -2.94 9.36
CA GLU A 30 -30.88 -2.25 8.55
C GLU A 30 -29.88 -1.49 9.44
N ALA A 31 -30.35 -0.84 10.50
CA ALA A 31 -29.49 -0.17 11.48
C ALA A 31 -28.60 -1.16 12.25
N GLU A 32 -29.17 -2.27 12.72
CA GLU A 32 -28.44 -3.32 13.44
C GLU A 32 -27.39 -4.00 12.54
N LEU A 33 -27.71 -4.26 11.28
CA LEU A 33 -26.78 -4.83 10.30
C LEU A 33 -25.64 -3.85 9.98
N THR A 34 -25.96 -2.57 9.81
CA THR A 34 -24.95 -1.53 9.55
C THR A 34 -24.02 -1.36 10.75
N GLN A 35 -24.58 -1.40 11.97
CA GLN A 35 -23.80 -1.35 13.20
C GLN A 35 -22.91 -2.59 13.35
N ALA A 36 -23.43 -3.79 13.12
CA ALA A 36 -22.67 -5.03 13.16
C ALA A 36 -21.53 -5.06 12.11
N ALA A 37 -21.78 -4.55 10.90
CA ALA A 37 -20.77 -4.44 9.87
C ALA A 37 -19.68 -3.43 10.24
N SER A 38 -20.07 -2.28 10.81
CA SER A 38 -19.12 -1.27 11.30
C SER A 38 -18.24 -1.82 12.42
N ASP A 39 -18.83 -2.56 13.36
CA ASP A 39 -18.08 -3.21 14.45
C ASP A 39 -17.14 -4.30 13.93
N ALA A 40 -17.55 -5.07 12.92
CA ALA A 40 -16.69 -6.07 12.28
C ALA A 40 -15.49 -5.40 11.56
N GLU A 41 -15.73 -4.30 10.84
CA GLU A 41 -14.65 -3.54 10.21
C GLU A 41 -13.70 -2.90 11.23
N ALA A 42 -14.24 -2.37 12.33
CA ALA A 42 -13.43 -1.84 13.43
C ALA A 42 -12.52 -2.92 14.04
N ARG A 43 -13.03 -4.14 14.25
CA ARG A 43 -12.22 -5.27 14.74
C ARG A 43 -11.13 -5.69 13.76
N LEU A 44 -11.43 -5.72 12.46
CA LEU A 44 -10.44 -6.03 11.43
C LEU A 44 -9.35 -4.96 11.37
N ALA A 45 -9.74 -3.69 11.45
CA ALA A 45 -8.85 -2.55 11.53
C ALA A 45 -7.92 -2.62 12.75
N GLU A 46 -8.49 -2.92 13.93
CA GLU A 46 -7.74 -3.10 15.17
C GLU A 46 -6.77 -4.29 15.10
N ALA A 47 -7.20 -5.42 14.55
CA ALA A 47 -6.33 -6.59 14.37
C ALA A 47 -5.15 -6.28 13.44
N GLN A 48 -5.39 -5.59 12.32
CA GLN A 48 -4.34 -5.14 11.41
C GLN A 48 -3.40 -4.14 12.07
N ALA A 49 -3.95 -3.17 12.81
CA ALA A 49 -3.15 -2.20 13.57
C ALA A 49 -2.34 -2.88 14.68
N ALA A 50 -2.88 -3.90 15.35
CA ALA A 50 -2.18 -4.69 16.34
C ALA A 50 -0.96 -5.43 15.74
N ILE A 51 -1.11 -6.00 14.55
CA ILE A 51 0.00 -6.63 13.82
C ILE A 51 1.08 -5.60 13.48
N ILE A 52 0.68 -4.47 12.87
CA ILE A 52 1.63 -3.41 12.46
C ILE A 52 2.35 -2.81 13.68
N THR A 53 1.63 -2.57 14.77
CA THR A 53 2.25 -2.04 16.01
C THR A 53 3.17 -3.05 16.66
N THR A 54 2.86 -4.35 16.57
CA THR A 54 3.76 -5.41 17.04
C THR A 54 5.02 -5.48 16.17
N GLU A 55 4.90 -5.38 14.85
CA GLU A 55 6.04 -5.30 13.92
C GLU A 55 6.89 -4.05 14.17
N ALA A 56 6.25 -2.91 14.41
CA ALA A 56 6.93 -1.64 14.68
C ALA A 56 7.61 -1.61 16.07
N ARG A 57 7.14 -2.41 17.03
CA ARG A 57 7.76 -2.59 18.35
C ARG A 57 8.82 -3.70 18.38
N GLY A 58 8.94 -4.48 17.31
CA GLY A 58 9.94 -5.52 17.15
C GLY A 58 11.38 -5.01 17.02
N GLY A 59 12.29 -5.92 16.66
CA GLY A 59 13.72 -5.60 16.53
C GLY A 59 14.00 -4.49 15.51
N PRO A 60 15.15 -3.79 15.63
CA PRO A 60 15.51 -2.66 14.77
C PRO A 60 15.53 -3.02 13.28
N LEU A 61 15.83 -4.29 12.93
CA LEU A 61 15.82 -4.77 11.54
C LEU A 61 14.39 -4.89 10.97
N GLN A 62 13.41 -5.34 11.76
CA GLN A 62 12.01 -5.45 11.35
C GLN A 62 11.32 -4.10 11.19
N ARG A 63 11.68 -3.11 12.00
CA ARG A 63 11.14 -1.75 11.88
C ARG A 63 11.74 -1.00 10.69
N ASN A 64 13.04 -1.14 10.46
CA ASN A 64 13.78 -0.25 9.57
C ASN A 64 14.05 -0.83 8.18
N TRP A 65 13.71 -2.09 7.88
CA TRP A 65 14.05 -2.69 6.57
C TRP A 65 13.44 -1.92 5.39
N ARG A 66 12.25 -1.31 5.56
CA ARG A 66 11.58 -0.52 4.49
C ARG A 66 12.35 0.77 4.16
N PRO A 67 12.62 1.68 5.12
CA PRO A 67 13.53 2.81 4.87
C PRO A 67 14.92 2.38 4.43
N LEU A 68 15.47 1.31 5.02
CA LEU A 68 16.81 0.82 4.69
C LEU A 68 16.90 0.38 3.23
N PHE A 69 15.90 -0.34 2.74
CA PHE A 69 15.83 -0.75 1.33
C PHE A 69 15.82 0.48 0.41
N MET A 70 15.05 1.51 0.74
CA MET A 70 15.02 2.76 -0.05
C MET A 70 16.36 3.49 -0.04
N ILE A 71 17.05 3.54 1.11
CA ILE A 71 18.38 4.15 1.22
C ILE A 71 19.40 3.38 0.37
N VAL A 72 19.37 2.05 0.40
CA VAL A 72 20.27 1.20 -0.39
C VAL A 72 20.02 1.38 -1.89
N CYS A 73 18.76 1.34 -2.34
CA CYS A 73 18.40 1.55 -3.74
C CYS A 73 18.83 2.95 -4.23
N MET A 74 18.57 3.99 -3.43
CA MET A 74 18.99 5.36 -3.78
C MET A 74 20.51 5.50 -3.79
N GLY A 75 21.20 4.88 -2.83
CA GLY A 75 22.66 4.88 -2.75
C GLY A 75 23.30 4.22 -3.97
N LEU A 76 22.77 3.08 -4.42
CA LEU A 76 23.19 2.43 -5.67
C LEU A 76 22.96 3.33 -6.89
N LEU A 77 21.83 4.04 -6.93
CA LEU A 77 21.53 4.98 -8.01
C LEU A 77 22.55 6.12 -8.05
N VAL A 78 22.82 6.76 -6.91
CA VAL A 78 23.79 7.85 -6.77
C VAL A 78 25.21 7.36 -7.10
N TRP A 79 25.56 6.15 -6.67
CA TRP A 79 26.83 5.52 -7.00
C TRP A 79 27.01 5.40 -8.51
N HIS A 80 26.06 4.80 -9.22
CA HIS A 80 26.13 4.63 -10.67
C HIS A 80 25.95 5.93 -11.47
N ALA A 81 25.22 6.91 -10.92
CA ALA A 81 24.96 8.19 -11.57
C ALA A 81 26.12 9.19 -11.43
N VAL A 82 26.81 9.19 -10.29
CA VAL A 82 27.75 10.25 -9.91
C VAL A 82 29.14 9.69 -9.62
N ALA A 83 29.25 8.70 -8.73
CA ALA A 83 30.56 8.19 -8.32
C ALA A 83 31.28 7.48 -9.47
N VAL A 84 30.55 6.65 -10.24
CA VAL A 84 31.09 5.88 -11.36
C VAL A 84 31.63 6.78 -12.49
N PRO A 85 30.91 7.79 -13.00
CA PRO A 85 31.45 8.71 -14.01
C PRO A 85 32.66 9.51 -13.53
N ILE A 86 32.68 9.93 -12.26
CA ILE A 86 33.81 10.67 -11.68
C ILE A 86 35.05 9.77 -11.61
N LEU A 87 34.90 8.53 -11.13
CA LEU A 87 35.99 7.55 -11.07
C LEU A 87 36.54 7.23 -12.47
N ALA A 88 35.66 7.03 -13.46
CA ALA A 88 36.07 6.79 -14.84
C ALA A 88 36.85 7.97 -15.43
N ALA A 89 36.40 9.20 -15.16
CA ALA A 89 37.11 10.42 -15.58
C ALA A 89 38.50 10.56 -14.94
N ILE A 90 38.64 10.21 -13.65
CA ILE A 90 39.93 10.25 -12.95
C ILE A 90 40.88 9.17 -13.47
N LEU A 91 40.37 7.94 -13.65
CA LEU A 91 41.16 6.78 -14.07
C LEU A 91 41.38 6.69 -15.58
N HIS A 92 40.88 7.66 -16.36
CA HIS A 92 40.93 7.69 -17.82
C HIS A 92 40.37 6.41 -18.48
N VAL A 93 39.39 5.79 -17.83
CA VAL A 93 38.73 4.59 -18.36
C VAL A 93 37.58 5.03 -19.26
N PRO A 94 37.47 4.48 -20.49
CA PRO A 94 36.32 4.71 -21.35
C PRO A 94 34.98 4.46 -20.62
N LEU A 95 34.09 5.46 -20.64
CA LEU A 95 32.74 5.36 -20.03
C LEU A 95 31.85 4.32 -20.72
N ASP A 96 32.23 3.88 -21.91
CA ASP A 96 31.65 2.78 -22.67
C ASP A 96 31.96 1.41 -22.06
N GLU A 97 33.10 1.25 -21.37
CA GLU A 97 33.41 0.06 -20.57
C GLU A 97 32.78 0.14 -19.17
N VAL A 98 32.74 1.34 -18.58
CA VAL A 98 32.14 1.58 -17.26
C VAL A 98 30.73 2.14 -17.43
N VAL A 99 29.82 1.22 -17.72
CA VAL A 99 28.43 1.53 -17.98
C VAL A 99 27.82 2.25 -16.75
N GLY A 100 27.49 3.53 -16.88
CA GLY A 100 26.85 4.36 -15.84
C GLY A 100 25.43 3.90 -15.50
N LEU A 101 24.43 4.79 -15.49
CA LEU A 101 23.01 4.39 -15.29
C LEU A 101 22.52 3.29 -16.27
N LYS A 102 23.20 3.12 -17.41
CA LYS A 102 22.94 2.05 -18.39
C LYS A 102 23.34 0.64 -17.90
N ALA A 103 24.15 0.51 -16.84
CA ALA A 103 24.50 -0.77 -16.23
C ALA A 103 23.38 -1.28 -15.34
N VAL A 104 22.53 -0.36 -14.89
CA VAL A 104 21.41 -0.68 -14.02
C VAL A 104 20.41 -1.49 -14.85
N PRO A 105 20.13 -2.75 -14.48
CA PRO A 105 19.18 -3.56 -15.21
C PRO A 105 17.80 -2.91 -15.23
N ASP A 106 17.07 -3.01 -16.34
CA ASP A 106 15.72 -2.42 -16.47
C ASP A 106 14.75 -2.90 -15.38
N GLY A 107 14.93 -4.15 -14.93
CA GLY A 107 14.16 -4.70 -13.80
C GLY A 107 14.33 -3.93 -12.48
N LEU A 108 15.47 -3.24 -12.27
CA LEU A 108 15.68 -2.43 -11.08
C LEU A 108 14.79 -1.17 -11.10
N TRP A 109 14.58 -0.59 -12.29
CA TRP A 109 13.63 0.52 -12.47
C TRP A 109 12.20 0.08 -12.20
N THR A 110 11.82 -1.11 -12.67
CA THR A 110 10.51 -1.71 -12.35
C THR A 110 10.37 -1.94 -10.84
N LEU A 111 11.39 -2.48 -10.18
CA LEU A 111 11.37 -2.69 -8.72
C LEU A 111 11.27 -1.37 -7.95
N LEU A 112 11.93 -0.31 -8.41
CA LEU A 112 11.87 1.02 -7.80
C LEU A 112 10.46 1.63 -7.95
N VAL A 113 9.88 1.54 -9.15
CA VAL A 113 8.52 2.01 -9.44
C VAL A 113 7.48 1.18 -8.72
N VAL A 114 7.63 -0.14 -8.62
CA VAL A 114 6.72 -0.99 -7.84
C VAL A 114 6.90 -0.76 -6.33
N GLY A 115 8.12 -0.52 -5.86
CA GLY A 115 8.42 -0.23 -4.46
C GLY A 115 7.84 1.12 -3.99
N MET A 116 8.03 2.18 -4.78
CA MET A 116 7.45 3.51 -4.48
C MET A 116 5.97 3.60 -4.88
N GLY A 117 5.64 3.11 -6.07
CA GLY A 117 4.31 3.11 -6.65
C GLY A 117 3.36 2.10 -6.01
N GLY A 118 3.84 1.07 -5.33
CA GLY A 118 3.01 0.20 -4.49
C GLY A 118 2.47 0.93 -3.26
N TYR A 119 3.29 1.80 -2.65
CA TYR A 119 2.87 2.63 -1.51
C TYR A 119 1.96 3.77 -1.96
N ILE A 120 2.34 4.49 -3.03
CA ILE A 120 1.55 5.58 -3.59
C ILE A 120 0.27 5.03 -4.23
N GLY A 121 0.35 3.91 -4.92
CA GLY A 121 -0.74 3.23 -5.62
C GLY A 121 -1.75 2.62 -4.65
N GLY A 122 -1.30 2.00 -3.55
CA GLY A 122 -2.20 1.54 -2.49
C GLY A 122 -2.98 2.70 -1.85
N ARG A 123 -2.30 3.81 -1.54
CA ARG A 123 -2.94 5.04 -1.02
C ARG A 123 -3.83 5.74 -2.06
N SER A 124 -3.49 5.66 -3.34
CA SER A 124 -4.27 6.28 -4.43
C SER A 124 -5.50 5.46 -4.76
N LEU A 125 -5.39 4.13 -4.80
CA LEU A 125 -6.54 3.23 -4.91
C LEU A 125 -7.48 3.44 -3.73
N GLU A 126 -6.96 3.51 -2.49
CA GLU A 126 -7.76 3.81 -1.30
C GLU A 126 -8.57 5.12 -1.47
N LYS A 127 -7.97 6.18 -2.02
CA LYS A 127 -8.65 7.45 -2.28
C LYS A 127 -9.68 7.37 -3.42
N VAL A 128 -9.39 6.65 -4.50
CA VAL A 128 -10.31 6.49 -5.65
C VAL A 128 -11.54 5.68 -5.26
N PHE A 129 -11.37 4.63 -4.46
CA PHE A 129 -12.50 3.89 -3.90
C PHE A 129 -13.31 4.73 -2.89
N THR A 130 -12.65 5.59 -2.10
CA THR A 130 -13.33 6.52 -1.18
C THR A 130 -14.07 7.65 -1.91
N GLY A 131 -13.58 8.10 -3.07
CA GLY A 131 -14.12 9.24 -3.81
C GLY A 131 -15.33 8.93 -4.69
N ARG A 132 -15.69 7.65 -4.85
CA ARG A 132 -16.80 7.20 -5.71
C ARG A 132 -18.14 7.06 -4.97
N ASP A 133 -18.15 7.30 -3.66
CA ASP A 133 -19.33 7.24 -2.77
C ASP A 133 -19.79 8.64 -2.26
N ARG A 134 -19.46 9.72 -2.98
CA ARG A 134 -20.10 11.04 -2.85
C ARG A 134 -20.79 11.42 -4.14
#